data_AF-U6D4E8-F1
#
_entry.id   AF-U6D4E8-F1
#
_cell.length_a   1.000
_cell.length_b   1.000
_cell.length_c   1.000
_cell.angle_alpha   90.00
_cell.angle_beta   90.00
_cell.angle_gamma   90.00
#
_symmetry.space_group_name_H-M   'P 1'
#
loop_
_entity.id
_entity.type
_entity.pdbx_description
1 polymer ?
#
loop_
_entity_poly.entity_id
_entity_poly.type
_entity_poly.pdbx_seq_one_letter_code
_entity_poly.pdbx_strand_id
1 'polypeptide(L)'
;KPLSLPDFLAKFNYYMPTIAGCREAIQRIAYEFVEMKAEEGVVYVEVRYSPHLLANSKVEPIPWNQPEGDLTPDEVVALVSQSLQKGERDFGVKVRSILCCLRHQP
;
A
#
# COMPACT_ATOMS: atom_id res chain seq x y z
N LYS A 1 -20.94 -8.98 -16.37
CA LYS A 1 -21.47 -9.80 -15.25
C LYS A 1 -20.56 -9.60 -14.04
N PRO A 2 -21.10 -9.49 -12.82
CA PRO A 2 -20.28 -9.45 -11.59
C PRO A 2 -19.42 -10.71 -11.45
N LEU A 3 -18.30 -10.60 -10.72
CA LEU A 3 -17.34 -11.69 -10.47
C LEU A 3 -17.39 -12.15 -9.00
N SER A 4 -16.60 -13.17 -8.64
CA SER A 4 -16.41 -13.62 -7.26
C SER A 4 -15.32 -12.82 -6.51
N LEU A 5 -15.29 -12.92 -5.17
CA LEU A 5 -14.23 -12.29 -4.36
C LEU A 5 -12.81 -12.79 -4.74
N PRO A 6 -12.56 -14.10 -4.94
CA PRO A 6 -11.28 -14.58 -5.46
C PRO A 6 -10.90 -13.97 -6.81
N ASP A 7 -11.85 -13.88 -7.75
CA ASP A 7 -11.58 -13.31 -9.09
C ASP A 7 -11.23 -11.81 -9.02
N PHE A 8 -11.82 -11.08 -8.07
CA PHE A 8 -11.46 -9.69 -7.78
C PHE A 8 -10.04 -9.60 -7.21
N LEU A 9 -9.70 -10.44 -6.21
CA LEU A 9 -8.38 -10.44 -5.59
C LEU A 9 -7.27 -10.87 -6.56
N ALA A 10 -7.58 -11.72 -7.53
CA ALA A 10 -6.63 -12.11 -8.58
C ALA A 10 -6.17 -10.93 -9.45
N LYS A 11 -6.90 -9.80 -9.48
CA LYS A 11 -6.50 -8.62 -10.24
C LYS A 11 -5.24 -7.94 -9.70
N PHE A 12 -4.92 -8.13 -8.42
CA PHE A 12 -3.71 -7.58 -7.81
C PHE A 12 -2.43 -8.15 -8.44
N ASN A 13 -2.48 -9.37 -8.98
CA ASN A 13 -1.34 -10.02 -9.65
C ASN A 13 -0.81 -9.24 -10.86
N TYR A 14 -1.63 -8.37 -11.48
CA TYR A 14 -1.22 -7.66 -12.69
C TYR A 14 -0.33 -6.45 -12.41
N TYR A 15 -0.58 -5.72 -11.32
CA TYR A 15 0.05 -4.42 -11.08
C TYR A 15 0.90 -4.36 -9.81
N MET A 16 0.63 -5.21 -8.81
CA MET A 16 1.44 -5.21 -7.59
C MET A 16 2.95 -5.46 -7.84
N PRO A 17 3.37 -6.31 -8.80
CA PRO A 17 4.80 -6.52 -9.07
C PRO A 17 5.58 -5.26 -9.47
N THR A 18 4.92 -4.23 -10.02
CA THR A 18 5.59 -2.99 -10.43
C THR A 18 5.76 -1.99 -9.29
N ILE A 19 5.09 -2.22 -8.14
CA ILE A 19 5.06 -1.32 -6.98
C ILE A 19 5.86 -1.91 -5.82
N ALA A 20 5.60 -3.19 -5.48
CA ALA A 20 6.21 -3.83 -4.32
C ALA A 20 7.74 -3.87 -4.46
N GLY A 21 8.46 -3.70 -3.35
CA GLY A 21 9.92 -3.64 -3.34
C GLY A 21 10.52 -2.30 -3.80
N CYS A 22 9.71 -1.35 -4.30
CA CYS A 22 10.19 -0.04 -4.77
C CYS A 22 9.81 1.08 -3.79
N ARG A 23 10.81 1.65 -3.11
CA ARG A 23 10.62 2.74 -2.12
C ARG A 23 9.94 3.97 -2.71
N GLU A 24 10.41 4.42 -3.88
CA GLU A 24 9.86 5.59 -4.56
C GLU A 24 8.39 5.38 -4.96
N ALA A 25 8.06 4.20 -5.50
CA ALA A 25 6.68 3.88 -5.89
C ALA A 25 5.75 3.87 -4.67
N ILE A 26 6.17 3.23 -3.57
CA ILE A 26 5.37 3.16 -2.33
C ILE A 26 5.14 4.55 -1.72
N GLN A 27 6.19 5.39 -1.69
CA GLN A 27 6.06 6.76 -1.22
C GLN A 27 5.13 7.58 -2.10
N ARG A 28 5.25 7.42 -3.42
CA ARG A 28 4.46 8.15 -4.41
C ARG A 28 2.98 7.83 -4.31
N ILE A 29 2.60 6.54 -4.33
CA ILE A 29 1.19 6.14 -4.28
C ILE A 29 0.51 6.56 -2.97
N ALA A 30 1.25 6.60 -1.86
CA ALA A 30 0.71 7.08 -0.59
C ALA A 30 0.47 8.59 -0.60
N TYR A 31 1.36 9.38 -1.20
CA TYR A 31 1.19 10.82 -1.35
C TYR A 31 0.03 11.15 -2.32
N GLU A 32 0.04 10.56 -3.52
CA GLU A 32 -1.00 10.74 -4.55
C GLU A 32 -2.38 10.26 -4.08
N PHE A 33 -2.44 9.23 -3.22
CA PHE A 33 -3.70 8.82 -2.60
C PHE A 33 -4.38 9.97 -1.85
N VAL A 34 -3.61 10.79 -1.11
CA VAL A 34 -4.18 11.92 -0.35
C VAL A 34 -4.67 13.02 -1.29
N GLU A 35 -3.91 13.31 -2.36
CA GLU A 35 -4.30 14.24 -3.42
C GLU A 35 -5.66 13.86 -4.03
N MET A 36 -5.78 12.60 -4.45
CA MET A 36 -7.03 12.08 -5.03
C MET A 36 -8.20 12.19 -4.05
N LYS A 37 -7.97 11.95 -2.76
CA LYS A 37 -9.03 12.08 -1.74
C LYS A 37 -9.44 13.54 -1.49
N ALA A 38 -8.52 14.49 -1.65
CA ALA A 38 -8.89 15.90 -1.67
C ALA A 38 -9.79 16.24 -2.86
N GLU A 39 -9.48 15.74 -4.07
CA GLU A 39 -10.29 15.95 -5.27
C GLU A 39 -11.71 15.35 -5.15
N GLU A 40 -11.84 14.25 -4.42
CA GLU A 40 -13.13 13.64 -4.07
C GLU A 40 -13.92 14.39 -2.97
N GLY A 41 -13.34 15.45 -2.38
CA GLY A 41 -13.97 16.23 -1.29
C GLY A 41 -13.92 15.55 0.08
N VAL A 42 -13.04 14.55 0.26
CA VAL A 42 -12.89 13.83 1.53
C VAL A 42 -12.08 14.67 2.51
N VAL A 43 -12.59 14.83 3.74
CA VAL A 43 -11.89 15.58 4.82
C VAL A 43 -11.15 14.68 5.81
N TYR A 44 -11.54 13.40 5.90
CA TYR A 44 -10.93 12.38 6.75
C TYR A 44 -10.96 11.01 6.07
N VAL A 45 -9.84 10.28 6.10
CA VAL A 45 -9.77 8.92 5.53
C VAL A 45 -8.83 8.00 6.32
N GLU A 46 -9.22 6.72 6.41
CA GLU A 46 -8.38 5.63 6.91
C GLU A 46 -8.02 4.68 5.77
N VAL A 47 -6.79 4.79 5.27
CA VAL A 47 -6.29 3.89 4.22
C VAL A 47 -5.79 2.60 4.83
N ARG A 48 -6.06 1.46 4.17
CA ARG A 48 -5.66 0.14 4.67
C ARG A 48 -4.81 -0.62 3.66
N TYR A 49 -3.76 -1.28 4.13
CA TYR A 49 -2.85 -2.08 3.29
C TYR A 49 -2.14 -3.14 4.13
N SER A 50 -1.65 -4.20 3.49
CA SER A 50 -0.72 -5.14 4.13
C SER A 50 0.70 -4.73 3.77
N PRO A 51 1.54 -4.30 4.73
CA PRO A 51 2.93 -3.92 4.45
C PRO A 51 3.74 -5.10 3.91
N HIS A 52 3.38 -6.32 4.31
CA HIS A 52 3.98 -7.55 3.81
C HIS A 52 3.82 -7.72 2.29
N LEU A 53 2.73 -7.24 1.69
CA LEU A 53 2.51 -7.31 0.24
C LEU A 53 3.28 -6.23 -0.55
N LEU A 54 3.97 -5.31 0.11
CA LEU A 54 4.77 -4.26 -0.54
C LEU A 54 6.28 -4.42 -0.27
N ALA A 55 6.66 -5.34 0.62
CA ALA A 55 8.03 -5.64 0.99
C ALA A 55 8.63 -6.76 0.12
N ASN A 56 9.96 -6.79 0.00
CA ASN A 56 10.72 -7.84 -0.68
C ASN A 56 11.86 -8.41 0.18
N SER A 57 11.88 -8.09 1.47
CA SER A 57 12.84 -8.58 2.46
C SER A 57 12.14 -8.85 3.78
N LYS A 58 12.60 -9.84 4.55
CA LYS A 58 12.01 -10.23 5.85
C LYS A 58 10.49 -10.47 5.79
N VAL A 59 10.03 -11.09 4.70
CA VAL A 59 8.65 -11.54 4.50
C VAL A 59 8.68 -12.92 3.87
N GLU A 60 7.93 -13.86 4.42
CA GLU A 60 7.88 -15.25 3.94
C GLU A 60 6.41 -15.66 3.74
N PRO A 61 6.04 -16.16 2.54
CA PRO A 61 6.82 -16.12 1.31
C PRO A 61 6.98 -14.70 0.77
N ILE A 62 8.06 -14.45 0.02
CA ILE A 62 8.24 -13.17 -0.69
C ILE A 62 7.10 -13.02 -1.71
N PRO A 63 6.31 -11.93 -1.65
CA PRO A 63 5.13 -11.77 -2.48
C PRO A 63 5.49 -11.52 -3.94
N TRP A 64 4.51 -11.75 -4.83
CA TRP A 64 4.58 -11.40 -6.26
C TRP A 64 5.76 -11.97 -7.05
N ASN A 65 6.35 -13.07 -6.56
CA ASN A 65 7.51 -13.73 -7.17
C ASN A 65 8.72 -12.79 -7.31
N GLN A 66 8.90 -11.87 -6.36
CA GLN A 66 10.04 -10.97 -6.34
C GLN A 66 11.31 -11.69 -5.86
N PRO A 67 12.50 -11.29 -6.36
CA PRO A 67 13.75 -11.68 -5.72
C PRO A 67 13.87 -11.03 -4.34
N GLU A 68 14.64 -11.65 -3.45
CA GLU A 68 14.97 -11.04 -2.16
C GLU A 68 15.71 -9.71 -2.36
N GLY A 69 15.22 -8.68 -1.68
CA GLY A 69 15.81 -7.35 -1.63
C GLY A 69 16.09 -6.92 -0.20
N ASP A 70 15.98 -5.62 0.06
CA ASP A 70 16.29 -5.00 1.35
C ASP A 70 15.11 -4.22 1.96
N LEU A 71 13.95 -4.19 1.30
CA LEU A 71 12.79 -3.44 1.77
C LEU A 71 11.91 -4.32 2.66
N THR A 72 11.91 -4.01 3.96
CA THR A 72 11.17 -4.77 4.98
C THR A 72 9.75 -4.24 5.19
N PRO A 73 8.80 -5.04 5.73
CA PRO A 73 7.45 -4.57 6.04
C PRO A 73 7.44 -3.35 6.99
N ASP A 74 8.35 -3.30 7.96
CA ASP A 74 8.51 -2.16 8.87
C ASP A 74 8.85 -0.87 8.11
N GLU A 75 9.83 -0.96 7.21
CA GLU A 75 10.23 0.18 6.38
C GLU A 75 9.10 0.63 5.44
N VAL A 76 8.32 -0.30 4.87
CA VAL A 76 7.11 0.05 4.10
C VAL A 76 6.16 0.90 4.94
N VAL A 77 5.93 0.55 6.21
CA VAL A 77 5.07 1.34 7.10
C VAL A 77 5.63 2.74 7.28
N ALA A 78 6.94 2.88 7.54
CA ALA A 78 7.58 4.18 7.67
C ALA A 78 7.43 5.04 6.41
N LEU A 79 7.66 4.48 5.22
CA LEU A 79 7.54 5.17 3.93
C LEU A 79 6.12 5.66 3.68
N VAL A 80 5.13 4.78 3.86
CA VAL A 80 3.72 5.14 3.69
C VAL A 80 3.32 6.22 4.70
N SER A 81 3.67 6.06 5.98
CA SER A 81 3.34 7.06 7.01
C SER A 81 3.94 8.44 6.71
N GLN A 82 5.21 8.52 6.28
CA GLN A 82 5.84 9.79 5.91
C GLN A 82 5.15 10.45 4.72
N SER A 83 4.80 9.68 3.69
CA SER A 83 4.11 10.18 2.51
C SER A 83 2.67 10.61 2.78
N LEU A 84 1.92 9.85 3.58
CA LEU A 84 0.58 10.23 4.01
C LEU A 84 0.61 11.53 4.83
N GLN A 85 1.58 11.69 5.74
CA GLN A 85 1.77 12.93 6.49
C GLN A 85 2.12 14.11 5.60
N LYS A 86 2.92 13.89 4.54
CA LYS A 86 3.22 14.92 3.55
C LYS A 86 1.95 15.31 2.78
N GLY A 87 1.21 14.35 2.25
CA GLY A 87 -0.06 14.60 1.57
C GLY A 87 -1.09 15.29 2.46
N GLU A 88 -1.18 14.93 3.75
CA GLU A 88 -2.06 15.60 4.72
C GLU A 88 -1.76 17.10 4.82
N ARG A 89 -0.47 17.47 4.86
CA ARG A 89 -0.04 18.88 4.92
C ARG A 89 -0.32 19.63 3.63
N ASP A 90 -0.07 18.98 2.49
CA ASP A 90 -0.13 19.65 1.19
C ASP A 90 -1.58 19.79 0.68
N PHE A 91 -2.48 18.87 1.04
CA PHE A 91 -3.86 18.82 0.52
C PHE A 91 -4.96 19.06 1.57
N GLY A 92 -4.61 19.16 2.86
CA GLY A 92 -5.58 19.48 3.91
C GLY A 92 -6.54 18.35 4.29
N VAL A 93 -6.26 17.11 3.87
CA VAL A 93 -7.07 15.92 4.20
C VAL A 93 -6.44 15.18 5.37
N LYS A 94 -7.19 14.99 6.46
CA LYS A 94 -6.72 14.20 7.61
C LYS A 94 -6.65 12.72 7.21
N VAL A 95 -5.48 12.09 7.33
CA VAL A 95 -5.32 10.68 6.91
C VAL A 95 -4.61 9.82 7.95
N ARG A 96 -5.16 8.63 8.22
CA ARG A 96 -4.54 7.60 9.08
C ARG A 96 -4.44 6.28 8.33
N SER A 97 -3.62 5.37 8.83
CA SER A 97 -3.42 4.05 8.22
C SER A 97 -3.88 2.92 9.14
N ILE A 98 -4.41 1.85 8.53
CA ILE A 98 -4.71 0.57 9.16
C ILE A 98 -3.85 -0.50 8.49
N LEU A 99 -3.15 -1.30 9.30
CA LEU A 99 -2.36 -2.43 8.79
C LEU A 99 -3.22 -3.70 8.76
N CYS A 100 -3.22 -4.38 7.62
CA CYS A 100 -4.04 -5.57 7.39
C CYS A 100 -3.27 -6.87 7.64
N CYS A 101 -3.82 -7.75 8.49
CA CYS A 101 -3.48 -9.17 8.45
C CYS A 101 -4.11 -9.83 7.20
N LEU A 102 -3.46 -10.88 6.68
CA LEU A 102 -3.97 -11.65 5.55
C LEU A 102 -4.47 -12.99 6.05
N ARG A 103 -5.71 -13.37 5.71
CA ARG A 103 -6.30 -14.63 6.20
C ARG A 103 -5.49 -15.88 5.88
N HIS A 104 -4.73 -15.87 4.78
CA HIS A 104 -3.90 -17.00 4.35
C HIS A 104 -2.45 -16.93 4.87
N GLN A 105 -2.09 -15.88 5.62
CA GLN A 105 -0.79 -15.69 6.29
C GLN A 105 -1.08 -15.29 7.76
N PRO A 106 -1.37 -16.27 8.64
CA PRO A 106 -1.81 -16.04 10.01
C PRO A 106 -0.72 -15.49 10.94
#